data_AF-A0A2I0QBI0-F1
#
_entry.id   AF-A0A2I0QBI0-F1
#
_cell.length_a   1.000
_cell.length_b   1.000
_cell.length_c   1.000
_cell.angle_alpha   90.00
_cell.angle_beta   90.00
_cell.angle_gamma   90.00
#
_symmetry.space_group_name_H-M   'P 1'
#
loop_
_entity.id
_entity.type
_entity.pdbx_description
1 polymer ?
#
loop_
_entity_poly.entity_id
_entity_poly.type
_entity_poly.pdbx_seq_one_letter_code
_entity_poly.pdbx_strand_id
1 'polypeptide(L)'
;ARRLLWPIKKKYGNKISWADLFILAGNMAYESMGLKTFGFAGGREDIWHPEKDVNWGTEKEWLAANKNRYANESDRESLENPLAAIQMGLIYVNPEGVDGKPDPLKTAHDVRTTFKRMAMNDEETVALTAGGHTVGKAHGNGDAKLLGESPEGEDIHQQGFGWMNPQGKGNAEDTVTSGLEGAWTTNPTKWDHGYFYLLMNYEWELKKSPAGASQWEPVNIKEDDKPIDAHKPNKRQNPIMTDADMAMIKDPEYRKISERFYKDPEYFTQVFARAWFKLTHRDLGPKSRYLGADTPKEDLIWQDPIPTVNYTLSDGEVQELKEKLLNSGLTKTELINTAWDSARTFRGSDFRGGANGARLRLVPQKNWEGNETKRLEKVLNKLTEIQAGFSKKVSIADLIVLGGSVAVEKAAHEAGVKISVPFFAGRGDATAEMTDAESFDVLEPIHDGYRNWLKKDYDVKPEELLLDRTQLMGLTAPEMTVLIGGMRVLGTNYGESKHGVLTDREGMLSNDFFVNLTDMKYSWKPVDDNLFNIVDRKTGAVKWTATRVDLVLGSNSILRAYAEVYAQDDNKEKFVRDFIKAWVKVMNADRFDLK
;
A
#
# COMPACT_ATOMS: atom_id res chain seq x y z
N ALA A 1 -23.71 9.26 -7.53
CA ALA A 1 -22.89 10.09 -6.61
C ALA A 1 -21.88 10.98 -7.36
N ARG A 2 -20.77 10.46 -7.92
CA ARG A 2 -19.67 11.28 -8.51
C ARG A 2 -20.11 12.39 -9.46
N ARG A 3 -21.09 12.14 -10.34
CA ARG A 3 -21.61 13.15 -11.28
C ARG A 3 -22.28 14.35 -10.59
N LEU A 4 -22.89 14.18 -9.41
CA LEU A 4 -23.48 15.29 -8.64
C LEU A 4 -22.41 16.30 -8.17
N LEU A 5 -21.16 15.86 -8.04
CA LEU A 5 -20.03 16.70 -7.65
C LEU A 5 -19.39 17.42 -8.85
N TRP A 6 -19.78 17.09 -10.10
CA TRP A 6 -19.21 17.72 -11.29
C TRP A 6 -19.33 19.25 -11.30
N PRO A 7 -20.47 19.88 -10.95
CA PRO A 7 -20.54 21.34 -10.89
C PRO A 7 -19.52 21.96 -9.92
N ILE A 8 -19.25 21.30 -8.79
CA ILE A 8 -18.22 21.72 -7.82
C ILE A 8 -16.83 21.52 -8.42
N LYS A 9 -16.52 20.34 -8.96
CA LYS A 9 -15.22 20.08 -9.62
C LYS A 9 -14.96 21.08 -10.75
N LYS A 10 -15.96 21.34 -11.60
CA LYS A 10 -15.89 22.31 -12.69
C LYS A 10 -15.61 23.72 -12.19
N LYS A 11 -16.24 24.14 -11.08
CA LYS A 11 -16.05 25.46 -10.48
C LYS A 11 -14.63 25.65 -9.94
N TYR A 12 -14.06 24.64 -9.28
CA TYR A 12 -12.75 24.76 -8.61
C TYR A 12 -11.57 24.26 -9.47
N GLY A 13 -11.83 23.53 -10.55
CA GLY A 13 -10.81 23.11 -11.52
C GLY A 13 -9.68 22.33 -10.84
N ASN A 14 -8.43 22.72 -11.10
CA ASN A 14 -7.24 22.06 -10.55
C ASN A 14 -6.90 22.47 -9.10
N LYS A 15 -7.71 23.34 -8.47
CA LYS A 15 -7.51 23.69 -7.05
C LYS A 15 -7.98 22.59 -6.09
N ILE A 16 -8.71 21.60 -6.59
CA ILE A 16 -9.12 20.41 -5.86
C ILE A 16 -9.16 19.23 -6.83
N SER A 17 -8.47 18.15 -6.50
CA SER A 17 -8.53 16.90 -7.27
C SER A 17 -9.89 16.22 -7.08
N TRP A 18 -10.25 15.29 -7.96
CA TRP A 18 -11.39 14.41 -7.72
C TRP A 18 -11.16 13.56 -6.47
N ALA A 19 -9.93 13.07 -6.28
CA ALA A 19 -9.55 12.29 -5.10
C ALA A 19 -9.85 13.04 -3.79
N ASP A 20 -9.38 14.27 -3.65
CA ASP A 20 -9.67 15.09 -2.46
C ASP A 20 -11.16 15.46 -2.37
N LEU A 21 -11.80 15.76 -3.50
CA LEU A 21 -13.22 16.15 -3.51
C LEU A 21 -14.14 15.00 -3.06
N PHE A 22 -13.83 13.74 -3.38
CA PHE A 22 -14.63 12.61 -2.92
C PHE A 22 -14.59 12.45 -1.41
N ILE A 23 -13.39 12.56 -0.82
CA ILE A 23 -13.22 12.48 0.64
C ILE A 23 -13.87 13.68 1.33
N LEU A 24 -13.63 14.89 0.81
CA LEU A 24 -14.22 16.11 1.37
C LEU A 24 -15.76 16.06 1.32
N ALA A 25 -16.35 15.56 0.24
CA ALA A 25 -17.80 15.40 0.16
C ALA A 25 -18.34 14.44 1.23
N GLY A 26 -17.60 13.36 1.54
CA GLY A 26 -17.93 12.46 2.65
C GLY A 26 -17.87 13.15 4.01
N ASN A 27 -16.80 13.91 4.30
CA ASN A 27 -16.69 14.72 5.52
C ASN A 27 -17.84 15.71 5.66
N MET A 28 -18.13 16.48 4.60
CA MET A 28 -19.22 17.48 4.62
C MET A 28 -20.59 16.84 4.76
N ALA A 29 -20.80 15.63 4.25
CA ALA A 29 -22.04 14.88 4.48
C ALA A 29 -22.20 14.60 5.98
N TYR A 30 -21.19 14.03 6.64
CA TYR A 30 -21.23 13.76 8.07
C TYR A 30 -21.43 15.02 8.92
N GLU A 31 -20.72 16.11 8.61
CA GLU A 31 -20.87 17.39 9.33
C GLU A 31 -22.27 17.97 9.16
N SER A 32 -22.83 17.90 7.95
CA SER A 32 -24.20 18.35 7.69
C SER A 32 -25.26 17.53 8.45
N MET A 33 -24.94 16.28 8.80
CA MET A 33 -25.80 15.38 9.57
C MET A 33 -25.57 15.49 11.09
N GLY A 34 -24.60 16.30 11.55
CA GLY A 34 -24.35 16.58 12.96
C GLY A 34 -23.13 15.88 13.57
N LEU A 35 -22.32 15.17 12.79
CA LEU A 35 -21.06 14.60 13.27
C LEU A 35 -19.93 15.63 13.15
N LYS A 36 -19.20 15.88 14.23
CA LYS A 36 -17.92 16.60 14.15
C LYS A 36 -16.83 15.64 13.67
N THR A 37 -16.30 15.86 12.46
CA THR A 37 -15.20 15.05 11.93
C THR A 37 -13.90 15.31 12.70
N PHE A 38 -12.95 14.36 12.65
CA PHE A 38 -11.65 14.52 13.30
C PHE A 38 -10.76 15.56 12.57
N GLY A 39 -10.95 15.71 11.26
CA GLY A 39 -10.28 16.68 10.39
C GLY A 39 -10.27 16.22 8.94
N PHE A 40 -9.58 16.98 8.09
CA PHE A 40 -9.41 16.70 6.66
C PHE A 40 -8.06 17.20 6.18
N ALA A 41 -7.36 16.39 5.37
CA ALA A 41 -6.20 16.83 4.61
C ALA A 41 -6.37 16.51 3.12
N GLY A 42 -6.11 17.53 2.31
CA GLY A 42 -5.92 17.37 0.87
C GLY A 42 -4.48 16.99 0.52
N GLY A 43 -4.17 16.95 -0.76
CA GLY A 43 -2.85 16.58 -1.29
C GLY A 43 -2.87 15.32 -2.15
N ARG A 44 -4.05 14.75 -2.44
CA ARG A 44 -4.17 13.63 -3.39
C ARG A 44 -4.15 14.17 -4.81
N GLU A 45 -3.26 13.65 -5.63
CA GLU A 45 -3.22 13.98 -7.05
C GLU A 45 -4.20 13.07 -7.82
N ASP A 46 -4.87 13.64 -8.84
CA ASP A 46 -5.68 12.84 -9.75
C ASP A 46 -4.77 12.03 -10.68
N ILE A 47 -5.11 10.76 -10.90
CA ILE A 47 -4.56 9.94 -11.97
C ILE A 47 -5.46 10.00 -13.21
N TRP A 48 -4.86 9.84 -14.39
CA TRP A 48 -5.53 10.02 -15.69
C TRP A 48 -5.70 8.72 -16.47
N HIS A 49 -5.36 7.59 -15.85
CA HIS A 49 -5.60 6.24 -16.32
C HIS A 49 -5.76 5.33 -15.10
N PRO A 50 -6.45 4.18 -15.22
CA PRO A 50 -6.47 3.20 -14.14
C PRO A 50 -5.05 2.70 -13.85
N GLU A 51 -4.79 2.40 -12.57
CA GLU A 51 -3.65 1.57 -12.21
C GLU A 51 -3.81 0.21 -12.90
N LYS A 52 -2.74 -0.27 -13.53
CA LYS A 52 -2.74 -1.54 -14.30
C LYS A 52 -2.05 -2.68 -13.53
N ASP A 53 -1.55 -2.33 -12.37
CA ASP A 53 -0.54 -3.01 -11.57
C ASP A 53 -1.13 -3.52 -10.24
N VAL A 54 -2.44 -3.35 -10.03
CA VAL A 54 -3.15 -3.96 -8.91
C VAL A 54 -3.71 -5.31 -9.31
N ASN A 55 -3.30 -6.36 -8.58
CA ASN A 55 -3.91 -7.68 -8.69
C ASN A 55 -5.17 -7.76 -7.81
N TRP A 56 -6.34 -7.61 -8.42
CA TRP A 56 -7.64 -7.70 -7.74
C TRP A 56 -8.14 -9.15 -7.55
N GLY A 57 -7.39 -10.14 -8.03
CA GLY A 57 -7.77 -11.54 -8.09
C GLY A 57 -7.74 -12.09 -9.52
N THR A 58 -7.76 -13.42 -9.64
CA THR A 58 -7.61 -14.12 -10.92
C THR A 58 -8.93 -14.43 -11.61
N GLU A 59 -10.06 -14.13 -10.96
CA GLU A 59 -11.39 -14.48 -11.43
C GLU A 59 -11.76 -13.79 -12.74
N LYS A 60 -12.60 -14.47 -13.53
CA LYS A 60 -13.12 -13.98 -14.82
C LYS A 60 -14.59 -13.57 -14.75
N GLU A 61 -15.21 -13.71 -13.59
CA GLU A 61 -16.61 -13.41 -13.34
C GLU A 61 -16.72 -12.54 -12.08
N TRP A 62 -17.57 -11.52 -12.14
CA TRP A 62 -17.91 -10.71 -10.98
C TRP A 62 -18.61 -11.56 -9.92
N LEU A 63 -18.28 -11.33 -8.66
CA LEU A 63 -18.88 -12.03 -7.52
C LEU A 63 -18.77 -13.56 -7.61
N ALA A 64 -17.72 -14.07 -8.27
CA ALA A 64 -17.44 -15.49 -8.30
C ALA A 64 -17.31 -16.09 -6.88
N ALA A 65 -17.48 -17.40 -6.77
CA ALA A 65 -17.48 -18.11 -5.49
C ALA A 65 -16.14 -17.97 -4.74
N ASN A 66 -16.22 -17.90 -3.41
CA ASN A 66 -15.07 -17.67 -2.53
C ASN A 66 -13.91 -18.65 -2.76
N LYS A 67 -14.14 -19.95 -2.99
CA LYS A 67 -13.08 -20.95 -3.28
C LYS A 67 -12.04 -20.51 -4.31
N ASN A 68 -12.37 -19.59 -5.20
CA ASN A 68 -11.46 -19.12 -6.24
C ASN A 68 -10.32 -18.25 -5.70
N ARG A 69 -10.42 -17.73 -4.47
CA ARG A 69 -9.40 -16.87 -3.86
C ARG A 69 -8.99 -17.28 -2.43
N TYR A 70 -9.43 -18.44 -1.95
CA TYR A 70 -9.04 -18.99 -0.65
C TYR A 70 -8.29 -20.30 -0.87
N ALA A 71 -7.14 -20.47 -0.21
CA ALA A 71 -6.44 -21.75 -0.24
C ALA A 71 -7.23 -22.85 0.51
N ASN A 72 -8.01 -22.48 1.52
CA ASN A 72 -8.90 -23.36 2.26
C ASN A 72 -10.16 -22.61 2.70
N GLU A 73 -11.33 -22.90 2.13
CA GLU A 73 -12.58 -22.18 2.45
C GLU A 73 -13.01 -22.26 3.93
N SER A 74 -12.55 -23.28 4.66
CA SER A 74 -12.83 -23.45 6.10
C SER A 74 -11.96 -22.57 6.98
N ASP A 75 -10.83 -22.08 6.45
CA ASP A 75 -9.93 -21.15 7.11
C ASP A 75 -10.04 -19.79 6.42
N ARG A 76 -10.73 -18.85 7.05
CA ARG A 76 -10.98 -17.52 6.47
C ARG A 76 -9.72 -16.66 6.40
N GLU A 77 -8.65 -17.00 7.14
CA GLU A 77 -7.36 -16.33 7.04
C GLU A 77 -6.58 -16.75 5.79
N SER A 78 -6.96 -17.87 5.17
CA SER A 78 -6.34 -18.42 3.95
C SER A 78 -6.71 -17.69 2.65
N LEU A 79 -7.43 -16.56 2.74
CA LEU A 79 -7.62 -15.63 1.63
C LEU A 79 -6.26 -15.32 1.00
N GLU A 80 -6.13 -15.45 -0.32
CA GLU A 80 -4.85 -15.28 -1.00
C GLU A 80 -4.28 -13.88 -0.77
N ASN A 81 -2.98 -13.77 -0.48
CA ASN A 81 -2.31 -12.47 -0.43
C ASN A 81 -1.97 -12.02 -1.86
N PRO A 82 -2.16 -10.73 -2.21
CA PRO A 82 -2.41 -9.58 -1.33
C PRO A 82 -3.90 -9.18 -1.20
N LEU A 83 -4.86 -10.06 -1.49
CA LEU A 83 -6.27 -9.70 -1.58
C LEU A 83 -6.85 -9.30 -0.21
N ALA A 84 -7.78 -8.35 -0.20
CA ALA A 84 -8.43 -7.85 1.01
C ALA A 84 -9.97 -7.81 0.90
N ALA A 85 -10.54 -8.51 -0.08
CA ALA A 85 -11.98 -8.67 -0.28
C ALA A 85 -12.33 -10.13 -0.57
N ILE A 86 -13.52 -10.59 -0.15
CA ILE A 86 -13.87 -12.02 -0.22
C ILE A 86 -14.36 -12.47 -1.60
N GLN A 87 -14.80 -11.55 -2.46
CA GLN A 87 -15.22 -11.84 -3.84
C GLN A 87 -14.78 -10.72 -4.79
N MET A 88 -14.60 -11.06 -6.06
CA MET A 88 -14.22 -10.10 -7.11
C MET A 88 -15.31 -9.04 -7.27
N GLY A 89 -14.95 -7.77 -7.12
CA GLY A 89 -15.86 -6.61 -7.24
C GLY A 89 -16.48 -6.12 -5.94
N LEU A 90 -16.27 -6.80 -4.81
CA LEU A 90 -16.65 -6.30 -3.49
C LEU A 90 -15.54 -5.45 -2.87
N ILE A 91 -15.92 -4.55 -1.95
CA ILE A 91 -14.95 -3.75 -1.18
C ILE A 91 -14.31 -4.58 -0.06
N TYR A 92 -15.13 -5.30 0.73
CA TYR A 92 -14.68 -6.13 1.86
C TYR A 92 -15.37 -7.49 1.82
N VAL A 93 -16.62 -7.52 2.26
CA VAL A 93 -17.42 -8.73 2.46
C VAL A 93 -18.73 -8.66 1.68
N ASN A 94 -19.37 -9.81 1.52
CA ASN A 94 -20.71 -9.92 0.95
C ASN A 94 -21.75 -9.58 2.04
N PRO A 95 -22.64 -8.59 1.81
CA PRO A 95 -23.58 -8.14 2.83
C PRO A 95 -24.69 -9.16 3.15
N GLU A 96 -24.91 -10.16 2.30
CA GLU A 96 -25.85 -11.26 2.54
C GLU A 96 -25.22 -12.43 3.33
N GLY A 97 -23.91 -12.38 3.58
CA GLY A 97 -23.13 -13.43 4.23
C GLY A 97 -22.26 -14.23 3.25
N VAL A 98 -21.56 -15.24 3.77
CA VAL A 98 -20.53 -15.99 3.03
C VAL A 98 -21.13 -16.72 1.83
N ASP A 99 -20.70 -16.36 0.61
CA ASP A 99 -21.28 -16.84 -0.66
C ASP A 99 -22.82 -16.62 -0.73
N GLY A 100 -23.30 -15.50 -0.17
CA GLY A 100 -24.71 -15.14 -0.12
C GLY A 100 -25.55 -15.93 0.89
N LYS A 101 -24.90 -16.68 1.80
CA LYS A 101 -25.57 -17.45 2.85
C LYS A 101 -25.46 -16.72 4.20
N PRO A 102 -26.59 -16.30 4.80
CA PRO A 102 -26.57 -15.63 6.09
C PRO A 102 -26.04 -16.53 7.20
N ASP A 103 -24.92 -16.13 7.79
CA ASP A 103 -24.31 -16.73 8.98
C ASP A 103 -23.45 -15.65 9.64
N PRO A 104 -24.04 -14.84 10.55
CA PRO A 104 -23.36 -13.69 11.12
C PRO A 104 -22.05 -14.04 11.83
N LEU A 105 -21.91 -15.25 12.38
CA LEU A 105 -20.68 -15.69 13.03
C LEU A 105 -19.59 -15.95 12.00
N LYS A 106 -19.93 -16.63 10.89
CA LYS A 106 -18.98 -16.86 9.81
C LYS A 106 -18.61 -15.55 9.10
N THR A 107 -19.59 -14.67 8.90
CA THR A 107 -19.38 -13.33 8.33
C THR A 107 -18.48 -12.47 9.21
N ALA A 108 -18.55 -12.59 10.54
CA ALA A 108 -17.64 -11.89 11.44
C ALA A 108 -16.16 -12.21 11.19
N HIS A 109 -15.84 -13.46 10.83
CA HIS A 109 -14.47 -13.84 10.47
C HIS A 109 -14.01 -13.14 9.19
N ASP A 110 -14.85 -13.11 8.16
CA ASP A 110 -14.54 -12.41 6.92
C ASP A 110 -14.38 -10.90 7.12
N VAL A 111 -15.26 -10.29 7.93
CA VAL A 111 -15.16 -8.88 8.32
C VAL A 111 -13.83 -8.63 9.00
N ARG A 112 -13.46 -9.44 10.01
CA ARG A 112 -12.21 -9.30 10.74
C ARG A 112 -10.99 -9.43 9.83
N THR A 113 -10.92 -10.47 9.01
CA THR A 113 -9.78 -10.71 8.12
C THR A 113 -9.63 -9.58 7.10
N THR A 114 -10.72 -9.18 6.44
CA THR A 114 -10.66 -8.15 5.39
C THR A 114 -10.36 -6.76 5.96
N PHE A 115 -10.96 -6.38 7.09
CA PHE A 115 -10.66 -5.11 7.75
C PHE A 115 -9.23 -5.08 8.31
N LYS A 116 -8.72 -6.18 8.88
CA LYS A 116 -7.33 -6.29 9.30
C LYS A 116 -6.35 -6.09 8.13
N ARG A 117 -6.63 -6.71 6.98
CA ARG A 117 -5.82 -6.51 5.75
C ARG A 117 -5.90 -5.10 5.19
N MET A 118 -6.93 -4.35 5.58
CA MET A 118 -7.07 -2.93 5.31
C MET A 118 -6.68 -2.04 6.52
N ALA A 119 -5.84 -2.56 7.42
CA ALA A 119 -5.27 -1.85 8.56
C ALA A 119 -6.29 -1.32 9.59
N MET A 120 -7.45 -1.96 9.72
CA MET A 120 -8.45 -1.65 10.75
C MET A 120 -8.52 -2.77 11.78
N ASN A 121 -8.40 -2.42 13.06
CA ASN A 121 -8.60 -3.38 14.16
C ASN A 121 -10.09 -3.59 14.46
N ASP A 122 -10.42 -4.44 15.44
CA ASP A 122 -11.81 -4.77 15.78
C ASP A 122 -12.61 -3.55 16.26
N GLU A 123 -12.02 -2.65 17.04
CA GLU A 123 -12.70 -1.45 17.54
C GLU A 123 -12.98 -0.44 16.41
N GLU A 124 -12.01 -0.23 15.53
CA GLU A 124 -12.17 0.58 14.32
C GLU A 124 -13.19 -0.02 13.34
N THR A 125 -13.22 -1.35 13.23
CA THR A 125 -14.16 -2.08 12.34
C THR A 125 -15.60 -1.93 12.80
N VAL A 126 -15.87 -2.14 14.08
CA VAL A 126 -17.21 -1.95 14.65
C VAL A 126 -17.62 -0.48 14.53
N ALA A 127 -16.70 0.45 14.82
CA ALA A 127 -16.98 1.87 14.71
C ALA A 127 -17.32 2.29 13.27
N LEU A 128 -16.53 1.86 12.28
CA LEU A 128 -16.76 2.17 10.86
C LEU A 128 -18.05 1.56 10.32
N THR A 129 -18.35 0.31 10.68
CA THR A 129 -19.58 -0.37 10.27
C THR A 129 -20.79 0.34 10.85
N ALA A 130 -20.83 0.52 12.17
CA ALA A 130 -21.95 1.15 12.85
C ALA A 130 -22.10 2.63 12.46
N GLY A 131 -21.00 3.39 12.39
CA GLY A 131 -21.05 4.82 12.07
C GLY A 131 -21.42 5.09 10.62
N GLY A 132 -20.96 4.25 9.68
CA GLY A 132 -21.39 4.29 8.29
C GLY A 132 -22.88 4.00 8.15
N HIS A 133 -23.37 2.96 8.83
CA HIS A 133 -24.77 2.55 8.80
C HIS A 133 -25.68 3.33 9.76
N THR A 134 -25.17 4.33 10.50
CA THR A 134 -26.04 5.29 11.22
C THR A 134 -26.86 6.15 10.24
N VAL A 135 -26.35 6.34 9.02
CA VAL A 135 -26.93 7.25 8.02
C VAL A 135 -27.21 6.53 6.69
N GLY A 136 -28.19 7.03 5.95
CA GLY A 136 -28.55 6.54 4.63
C GLY A 136 -29.38 5.24 4.65
N LYS A 137 -29.38 4.56 3.51
CA LYS A 137 -30.14 3.32 3.28
C LYS A 137 -29.54 2.47 2.17
N ALA A 138 -29.92 1.19 2.14
CA ALA A 138 -29.73 0.33 0.99
C ALA A 138 -30.86 0.50 -0.06
N HIS A 139 -30.62 0.04 -1.30
CA HIS A 139 -31.54 0.17 -2.43
C HIS A 139 -31.72 -1.16 -3.18
N GLY A 140 -32.94 -1.67 -3.18
CA GLY A 140 -33.33 -2.99 -3.66
C GLY A 140 -34.83 -3.10 -3.92
N ASN A 141 -35.50 -1.97 -4.20
CA ASN A 141 -36.94 -1.93 -4.46
C ASN A 141 -37.27 -2.24 -5.94
N GLY A 142 -36.90 -3.43 -6.41
CA GLY A 142 -37.09 -3.88 -7.80
C GLY A 142 -36.30 -5.15 -8.12
N ASP A 143 -36.13 -5.48 -9.40
CA ASP A 143 -35.33 -6.65 -9.81
C ASP A 143 -33.92 -6.23 -10.29
N ALA A 144 -32.89 -6.62 -9.54
CA ALA A 144 -31.50 -6.33 -9.89
C ALA A 144 -31.06 -6.92 -11.24
N LYS A 145 -31.73 -7.98 -11.72
CA LYS A 145 -31.43 -8.59 -13.03
C LYS A 145 -31.84 -7.73 -14.23
N LEU A 146 -32.66 -6.72 -14.00
CA LEU A 146 -33.14 -5.81 -15.04
C LEU A 146 -32.32 -4.53 -15.13
N LEU A 147 -31.37 -4.32 -14.23
CA LEU A 147 -30.44 -3.20 -14.35
C LEU A 147 -29.64 -3.33 -15.64
N GLY A 148 -29.44 -2.19 -16.30
CA GLY A 148 -28.50 -2.07 -17.40
C GLY A 148 -27.07 -2.40 -16.99
N GLU A 149 -26.18 -2.40 -17.97
CA GLU A 149 -24.78 -2.77 -17.80
C GLU A 149 -24.04 -1.82 -16.82
N SER A 150 -22.88 -2.25 -16.34
CA SER A 150 -21.98 -1.36 -15.63
C SER A 150 -21.50 -0.20 -16.54
N PRO A 151 -20.97 0.92 -16.00
CA PRO A 151 -20.56 2.07 -16.82
C PRO A 151 -19.61 1.76 -18.00
N GLU A 152 -18.74 0.76 -17.89
CA GLU A 152 -17.83 0.35 -18.97
C GLU A 152 -18.49 -0.59 -20.00
N GLY A 153 -19.62 -1.21 -19.66
CA GLY A 153 -20.41 -2.07 -20.56
C GLY A 153 -21.61 -1.36 -21.19
N GLU A 154 -21.90 -0.13 -20.76
CA GLU A 154 -23.06 0.63 -21.25
C GLU A 154 -22.83 1.29 -22.60
N ASP A 155 -23.94 1.61 -23.27
CA ASP A 155 -23.90 2.29 -24.56
C ASP A 155 -23.45 3.75 -24.42
N ILE A 156 -22.75 4.26 -25.43
CA ILE A 156 -22.12 5.59 -25.45
C ILE A 156 -23.10 6.73 -25.11
N HIS A 157 -24.40 6.60 -25.44
CA HIS A 157 -25.38 7.64 -25.12
C HIS A 157 -25.64 7.81 -23.61
N GLN A 158 -25.23 6.86 -22.77
CA GLN A 158 -25.27 6.97 -21.31
C GLN A 158 -24.17 7.89 -20.74
N GLN A 159 -23.19 8.29 -21.56
CA GLN A 159 -22.19 9.31 -21.21
C GLN A 159 -21.51 9.04 -19.85
N GLY A 160 -21.08 7.79 -19.65
CA GLY A 160 -20.37 7.32 -18.46
C GLY A 160 -21.24 7.08 -17.22
N PHE A 161 -22.55 6.96 -17.40
CA PHE A 161 -23.44 6.32 -16.41
C PHE A 161 -23.59 4.82 -16.69
N GLY A 162 -24.16 4.09 -15.73
CA GLY A 162 -24.60 2.71 -15.91
C GLY A 162 -25.48 2.25 -14.75
N TRP A 163 -25.84 0.97 -14.77
CA TRP A 163 -26.87 0.35 -13.92
C TRP A 163 -28.21 1.06 -14.08
N MET A 164 -28.58 1.36 -15.32
CA MET A 164 -29.83 2.06 -15.61
C MET A 164 -31.00 1.15 -15.26
N ASN A 165 -31.90 1.60 -14.38
CA ASN A 165 -33.10 0.84 -14.05
C ASN A 165 -34.24 1.16 -15.03
N PRO A 166 -34.71 0.21 -15.85
CA PRO A 166 -35.81 0.43 -16.79
C PRO A 166 -37.20 0.40 -16.13
N GLN A 167 -37.30 0.01 -14.86
CA GLN A 167 -38.56 -0.13 -14.14
C GLN A 167 -38.98 1.17 -13.43
N GLY A 168 -40.29 1.44 -13.43
CA GLY A 168 -40.86 2.59 -12.71
C GLY A 168 -40.24 3.91 -13.17
N LYS A 169 -39.82 4.75 -12.21
CA LYS A 169 -39.06 5.98 -12.48
C LYS A 169 -37.57 5.73 -12.75
N GLY A 170 -37.08 4.53 -12.48
CA GLY A 170 -35.67 4.16 -12.53
C GLY A 170 -34.79 4.83 -11.47
N ASN A 171 -35.39 5.58 -10.55
CA ASN A 171 -34.73 6.33 -9.48
C ASN A 171 -35.71 6.59 -8.33
N ALA A 172 -35.27 7.33 -7.31
CA ALA A 172 -36.05 7.68 -6.13
C ALA A 172 -36.60 6.42 -5.43
N GLU A 173 -37.91 6.30 -5.26
CA GLU A 173 -38.53 5.13 -4.63
C GLU A 173 -38.29 3.81 -5.39
N ASP A 174 -37.93 3.86 -6.68
CA ASP A 174 -37.71 2.69 -7.54
C ASP A 174 -36.20 2.40 -7.74
N THR A 175 -35.34 2.92 -6.88
CA THR A 175 -33.88 2.71 -6.99
C THR A 175 -33.50 1.28 -6.61
N VAL A 176 -32.62 0.65 -7.41
CA VAL A 176 -31.98 -0.64 -7.12
C VAL A 176 -30.46 -0.47 -7.27
N THR A 177 -29.70 -0.89 -6.26
CA THR A 177 -28.23 -0.86 -6.24
C THR A 177 -27.69 -2.19 -5.73
N SER A 178 -27.74 -2.45 -4.42
CA SER A 178 -27.22 -3.70 -3.83
C SER A 178 -28.23 -4.84 -3.87
N GLY A 179 -29.52 -4.54 -4.10
CA GLY A 179 -30.61 -5.49 -3.96
C GLY A 179 -31.14 -5.60 -2.53
N LEU A 180 -30.44 -5.09 -1.52
CA LEU A 180 -30.95 -4.93 -0.15
C LEU A 180 -31.83 -3.67 -0.08
N GLU A 181 -32.90 -3.66 0.71
CA GLU A 181 -33.84 -2.53 0.74
C GLU A 181 -34.23 -2.15 2.17
N GLY A 182 -33.86 -0.93 2.57
CA GLY A 182 -34.24 -0.35 3.86
C GLY A 182 -33.15 0.55 4.43
N ALA A 183 -33.53 1.41 5.38
CA ALA A 183 -32.58 2.17 6.19
C ALA A 183 -32.22 1.38 7.44
N TRP A 184 -31.11 1.72 8.08
CA TRP A 184 -30.68 1.09 9.33
C TRP A 184 -31.22 1.77 10.59
N THR A 185 -31.53 3.06 10.51
CA THR A 185 -31.92 3.91 11.65
C THR A 185 -33.27 4.58 11.43
N THR A 186 -33.89 5.05 12.52
CA THR A 186 -35.15 5.81 12.48
C THR A 186 -34.98 7.18 11.82
N ASN A 187 -33.80 7.81 11.94
CA ASN A 187 -33.46 9.10 11.34
C ASN A 187 -32.26 9.00 10.38
N PRO A 188 -32.44 8.47 9.14
CA PRO A 188 -31.32 8.16 8.24
C PRO A 188 -30.47 9.35 7.78
N THR A 189 -30.83 10.59 8.12
CA THR A 189 -30.11 11.81 7.72
C THR A 189 -29.56 12.57 8.93
N LYS A 190 -29.37 11.90 10.05
CA LYS A 190 -28.82 12.48 11.29
C LYS A 190 -27.75 11.55 11.85
N TRP A 191 -26.66 12.15 12.30
CA TRP A 191 -25.75 11.48 13.22
C TRP A 191 -26.45 11.36 14.56
N ASP A 192 -26.87 10.15 14.90
CA ASP A 192 -27.46 9.81 16.19
C ASP A 192 -26.99 8.41 16.62
N HIS A 193 -27.62 7.87 17.66
CA HIS A 193 -27.27 6.57 18.23
C HIS A 193 -28.30 5.49 17.87
N GLY A 194 -29.07 5.73 16.80
CA GLY A 194 -30.17 4.88 16.35
C GLY A 194 -29.70 3.48 15.92
N TYR A 195 -28.52 3.36 15.32
CA TYR A 195 -27.98 2.07 14.86
C TYR A 195 -27.89 1.06 16.01
N PHE A 196 -27.13 1.39 17.07
CA PHE A 196 -26.99 0.49 18.21
C PHE A 196 -28.28 0.35 19.03
N TYR A 197 -29.07 1.43 19.14
CA TYR A 197 -30.37 1.37 19.79
C TYR A 197 -31.28 0.30 19.16
N LEU A 198 -31.43 0.32 17.83
CA LEU A 198 -32.27 -0.66 17.15
C LEU A 198 -31.63 -2.05 17.18
N LEU A 199 -30.34 -2.15 16.89
CA LEU A 199 -29.63 -3.43 16.81
C LEU A 199 -29.67 -4.21 18.14
N MET A 200 -29.57 -3.52 19.28
CA MET A 200 -29.49 -4.15 20.60
C MET A 200 -30.85 -4.40 21.27
N ASN A 201 -31.88 -3.59 20.97
CA ASN A 201 -33.17 -3.69 21.67
C ASN A 201 -34.25 -4.48 20.93
N TYR A 202 -33.98 -4.91 19.69
CA TYR A 202 -34.90 -5.74 18.91
C TYR A 202 -34.32 -7.12 18.64
N GLU A 203 -35.20 -8.11 18.58
CA GLU A 203 -34.89 -9.39 17.97
C GLU A 203 -34.98 -9.26 16.44
N TRP A 204 -34.16 -10.02 15.72
CA TRP A 204 -34.02 -9.92 14.27
C TRP A 204 -34.32 -11.26 13.62
N GLU A 205 -35.13 -11.25 12.57
CA GLU A 205 -35.44 -12.42 11.76
C GLU A 205 -35.01 -12.23 10.31
N LEU A 206 -34.63 -13.33 9.66
CA LEU A 206 -34.21 -13.30 8.26
C LEU A 206 -35.43 -13.11 7.34
N LYS A 207 -35.33 -12.12 6.45
CA LYS A 207 -36.32 -11.78 5.42
C LYS A 207 -35.65 -11.68 4.06
N LYS A 208 -36.50 -11.56 3.02
CA LYS A 208 -36.09 -11.25 1.67
C LYS A 208 -36.50 -9.83 1.32
N SER A 209 -35.56 -9.07 0.76
CA SER A 209 -35.85 -7.77 0.15
C SER A 209 -36.80 -7.93 -1.04
N PRO A 210 -37.38 -6.83 -1.58
CA PRO A 210 -38.15 -6.90 -2.82
C PRO A 210 -37.36 -7.45 -4.01
N ALA A 211 -36.03 -7.29 -4.03
CA ALA A 211 -35.13 -7.87 -5.04
C ALA A 211 -34.72 -9.33 -4.75
N GLY A 212 -35.16 -9.91 -3.63
CA GLY A 212 -34.86 -11.29 -3.24
C GLY A 212 -33.53 -11.49 -2.48
N ALA A 213 -32.84 -10.41 -2.11
CA ALA A 213 -31.64 -10.46 -1.29
C ALA A 213 -31.99 -10.84 0.15
N SER A 214 -31.13 -11.62 0.81
CA SER A 214 -31.24 -11.94 2.23
C SER A 214 -30.89 -10.73 3.10
N GLN A 215 -31.80 -10.33 3.99
CA GLN A 215 -31.59 -9.24 4.95
C GLN A 215 -32.28 -9.57 6.28
N TRP A 216 -31.94 -8.85 7.33
CA TRP A 216 -32.55 -9.02 8.65
C TRP A 216 -33.53 -7.88 8.92
N GLU A 217 -34.71 -8.21 9.43
CA GLU A 217 -35.72 -7.24 9.86
C GLU A 217 -36.10 -7.45 11.34
N PRO A 218 -36.49 -6.39 12.06
CA PRO A 218 -36.83 -6.48 13.46
C PRO A 218 -38.18 -7.17 13.68
N VAL A 219 -38.23 -8.03 14.68
CA VAL A 219 -39.46 -8.68 15.14
C VAL A 219 -40.22 -7.71 16.05
N ASN A 220 -41.51 -7.48 15.76
CA ASN A 220 -42.41 -6.65 16.57
C ASN A 220 -41.92 -5.21 16.85
N ILE A 221 -41.31 -4.54 15.86
CA ILE A 221 -40.85 -3.15 16.02
C ILE A 221 -42.00 -2.16 16.26
N LYS A 222 -41.75 -1.15 17.11
CA LYS A 222 -42.67 -0.04 17.34
C LYS A 222 -42.77 0.85 16.10
N GLU A 223 -43.96 1.39 15.82
CA GLU A 223 -44.18 2.29 14.67
C GLU A 223 -43.28 3.55 14.71
N ASP A 224 -43.01 4.09 15.91
CA ASP A 224 -42.18 5.28 16.06
C ASP A 224 -40.70 5.03 15.73
N ASP A 225 -40.23 3.80 15.87
CA ASP A 225 -38.85 3.40 15.56
C ASP A 225 -38.65 3.09 14.06
N LYS A 226 -39.73 2.91 13.31
CA LYS A 226 -39.66 2.70 11.86
C LYS A 226 -39.28 4.00 11.15
N PRO A 227 -38.27 4.03 10.27
CA PRO A 227 -37.98 5.22 9.47
C PRO A 227 -39.15 5.61 8.57
N ILE A 228 -39.28 6.92 8.32
CA ILE A 228 -40.12 7.43 7.23
C ILE A 228 -39.45 7.08 5.89
N ASP A 229 -40.25 6.65 4.93
CA ASP A 229 -39.78 6.34 3.57
C ASP A 229 -39.11 7.57 2.94
N ALA A 230 -38.00 7.34 2.25
CA ALA A 230 -37.14 8.40 1.70
C ALA A 230 -37.84 9.31 0.68
N HIS A 231 -38.93 8.85 0.05
CA HIS A 231 -39.66 9.57 -0.99
C HIS A 231 -41.17 9.64 -0.75
N LYS A 232 -41.71 8.85 0.19
CA LYS A 232 -43.14 8.77 0.51
C LYS A 232 -43.38 9.17 1.97
N PRO A 233 -43.61 10.47 2.28
CA PRO A 233 -43.57 11.00 3.65
C PRO A 233 -44.63 10.41 4.60
N ASN A 234 -45.70 9.81 4.06
CA ASN A 234 -46.76 9.18 4.84
C ASN A 234 -46.58 7.66 5.00
N LYS A 235 -45.44 7.11 4.59
CA LYS A 235 -45.14 5.69 4.65
C LYS A 235 -43.97 5.45 5.58
N ARG A 236 -44.09 4.45 6.45
CA ARG A 236 -42.99 3.92 7.25
C ARG A 236 -42.72 2.48 6.84
N GLN A 237 -41.45 2.09 6.90
CA GLN A 237 -40.99 0.75 6.58
C GLN A 237 -40.12 0.24 7.72
N ASN A 238 -39.99 -1.08 7.85
CA ASN A 238 -39.03 -1.62 8.81
C ASN A 238 -37.61 -1.17 8.45
N PRO A 239 -36.76 -0.88 9.45
CA PRO A 239 -35.33 -0.80 9.23
C PRO A 239 -34.78 -2.20 8.92
N ILE A 240 -33.56 -2.25 8.38
CA ILE A 240 -32.88 -3.51 8.07
C ILE A 240 -31.52 -3.59 8.74
N MET A 241 -31.00 -4.81 8.83
CA MET A 241 -29.60 -5.12 9.11
C MET A 241 -29.06 -6.09 8.07
N THR A 242 -27.80 -5.95 7.70
CA THR A 242 -27.06 -6.92 6.86
C THR A 242 -26.51 -8.05 7.72
N ASP A 243 -25.98 -9.10 7.10
CA ASP A 243 -25.34 -10.19 7.83
C ASP A 243 -24.07 -9.69 8.58
N ALA A 244 -23.38 -8.71 8.01
CA ALA A 244 -22.25 -8.02 8.64
C ALA A 244 -22.68 -7.12 9.82
N ASP A 245 -23.86 -6.50 9.76
CA ASP A 245 -24.40 -5.74 10.90
C ASP A 245 -24.74 -6.70 12.06
N MET A 246 -25.35 -7.84 11.74
CA MET A 246 -25.63 -8.87 12.73
C MET A 246 -24.35 -9.45 13.35
N ALA A 247 -23.26 -9.55 12.58
CA ALA A 247 -21.96 -9.98 13.09
C ALA A 247 -21.50 -9.11 14.27
N MET A 248 -21.83 -7.81 14.28
CA MET A 248 -21.46 -6.88 15.35
C MET A 248 -22.02 -7.23 16.73
N ILE A 249 -23.09 -8.04 16.80
CA ILE A 249 -23.73 -8.48 18.05
C ILE A 249 -23.74 -9.99 18.26
N LYS A 250 -23.41 -10.77 17.23
CA LYS A 250 -23.33 -12.24 17.28
C LYS A 250 -21.91 -12.72 17.58
N ASP A 251 -20.89 -12.07 17.03
CA ASP A 251 -19.49 -12.37 17.38
C ASP A 251 -19.19 -11.88 18.81
N PRO A 252 -18.60 -12.71 19.69
CA PRO A 252 -18.38 -12.34 21.08
C PRO A 252 -17.45 -11.13 21.30
N GLU A 253 -16.44 -10.92 20.46
CA GLU A 253 -15.51 -9.79 20.62
C GLU A 253 -16.11 -8.51 20.06
N TYR A 254 -16.73 -8.55 18.88
CA TYR A 254 -17.47 -7.41 18.37
C TYR A 254 -18.63 -7.01 19.28
N ARG A 255 -19.33 -7.98 19.87
CA ARG A 255 -20.42 -7.69 20.81
C ARG A 255 -19.95 -6.88 22.01
N LYS A 256 -18.78 -7.19 22.60
CA LYS A 256 -18.23 -6.41 23.72
C LYS A 256 -18.00 -4.95 23.34
N ILE A 257 -17.51 -4.70 22.13
CA ILE A 257 -17.24 -3.36 21.60
C ILE A 257 -18.57 -2.65 21.30
N SER A 258 -19.50 -3.32 20.62
CA SER A 258 -20.83 -2.81 20.32
C SER A 258 -21.61 -2.44 21.59
N GLU A 259 -21.55 -3.28 22.63
CA GLU A 259 -22.18 -2.97 23.93
C GLU A 259 -21.53 -1.78 24.63
N ARG A 260 -20.22 -1.57 24.45
CA ARG A 260 -19.51 -0.39 24.96
C ARG A 260 -19.96 0.87 24.22
N PHE A 261 -19.98 0.85 22.89
CA PHE A 261 -20.46 1.97 22.08
C PHE A 261 -21.94 2.29 22.31
N TYR A 262 -22.76 1.27 22.55
CA TYR A 262 -24.16 1.48 22.92
C TYR A 262 -24.32 2.16 24.29
N LYS A 263 -23.47 1.82 25.26
CA LYS A 263 -23.49 2.42 26.61
C LYS A 263 -22.83 3.80 26.68
N ASP A 264 -21.86 4.06 25.80
CA ASP A 264 -21.12 5.32 25.70
C ASP A 264 -21.11 5.85 24.26
N PRO A 265 -22.17 6.57 23.88
CA PRO A 265 -22.31 7.06 22.50
C PRO A 265 -21.34 8.18 22.12
N GLU A 266 -20.80 8.91 23.11
CA GLU A 266 -19.78 9.93 22.89
C GLU A 266 -18.43 9.26 22.56
N TYR A 267 -18.07 8.20 23.29
CA TYR A 267 -16.90 7.38 22.95
C TYR A 267 -17.01 6.80 21.55
N PHE A 268 -18.17 6.24 21.18
CA PHE A 268 -18.43 5.77 19.81
C PHE A 268 -18.19 6.88 18.77
N THR A 269 -18.72 8.09 19.01
CA THR A 269 -18.56 9.23 18.11
C THR A 269 -17.08 9.60 17.92
N GLN A 270 -16.29 9.60 18.99
CA GLN A 270 -14.86 9.90 18.94
C GLN A 270 -14.07 8.82 18.19
N VAL A 271 -14.35 7.55 18.45
CA VAL A 271 -13.69 6.43 17.77
C VAL A 271 -14.05 6.43 16.28
N PHE A 272 -15.32 6.60 15.92
CA PHE A 272 -15.74 6.69 14.52
C PHE A 272 -15.06 7.84 13.79
N ALA A 273 -15.02 9.04 14.37
CA ALA A 273 -14.37 10.19 13.75
C ALA A 273 -12.88 9.94 13.45
N ARG A 274 -12.17 9.28 14.38
CA ARG A 274 -10.76 8.91 14.20
C ARG A 274 -10.58 7.79 13.17
N ALA A 275 -11.41 6.76 13.22
CA ALA A 275 -11.37 5.65 12.27
C ALA A 275 -11.73 6.10 10.84
N TRP A 276 -12.69 7.01 10.68
CA TRP A 276 -13.03 7.64 9.40
C TRP A 276 -11.85 8.45 8.84
N PHE A 277 -11.17 9.23 9.69
CA PHE A 277 -9.97 9.96 9.28
C PHE A 277 -8.86 9.01 8.83
N LYS A 278 -8.58 7.95 9.61
CA LYS A 278 -7.62 6.90 9.22
C LYS A 278 -8.01 6.25 7.90
N LEU A 279 -9.26 5.80 7.75
CA LEU A 279 -9.76 5.16 6.53
C LEU A 279 -9.48 6.01 5.29
N THR A 280 -9.75 7.30 5.40
CA THR A 280 -9.70 8.23 4.28
C THR A 280 -8.30 8.81 4.05
N HIS A 281 -7.33 8.60 4.93
CA HIS A 281 -5.98 9.20 4.84
C HIS A 281 -4.82 8.20 5.00
N ARG A 282 -5.08 6.91 5.25
CA ARG A 282 -4.05 5.87 5.44
C ARG A 282 -3.10 5.70 4.25
N ASP A 283 -3.51 6.11 3.06
CA ASP A 283 -2.76 6.06 1.80
C ASP A 283 -2.14 7.42 1.42
N LEU A 284 -2.31 8.45 2.26
CA LEU A 284 -1.75 9.78 2.02
C LEU A 284 -0.29 9.89 2.49
N GLY A 285 0.26 8.85 3.09
CA GLY A 285 1.65 8.81 3.53
C GLY A 285 1.95 9.67 4.76
N PRO A 286 3.21 10.13 4.90
CA PRO A 286 3.61 10.94 6.05
C PRO A 286 2.90 12.29 6.06
N LYS A 287 2.72 12.85 7.25
CA LYS A 287 2.01 14.11 7.49
C LYS A 287 2.60 15.32 6.73
N SER A 288 3.85 15.26 6.30
CA SER A 288 4.45 16.29 5.41
C SER A 288 3.74 16.41 4.06
N ARG A 289 2.95 15.41 3.65
CA ARG A 289 2.11 15.46 2.44
C ARG A 289 0.73 16.08 2.66
N TYR A 290 0.34 16.34 3.91
CA TYR A 290 -1.01 16.75 4.25
C TYR A 290 -1.16 18.24 4.03
N LEU A 291 -2.16 18.64 3.23
CA LEU A 291 -2.42 20.03 2.88
C LEU A 291 -3.77 20.50 3.44
N GLY A 292 -3.83 21.77 3.86
CA GLY A 292 -5.07 22.43 4.28
C GLY A 292 -5.18 22.67 5.78
N ALA A 293 -6.00 23.67 6.14
CA ALA A 293 -6.11 24.18 7.51
C ALA A 293 -6.80 23.23 8.50
N ASP A 294 -7.62 22.30 7.98
CA ASP A 294 -8.38 21.33 8.79
C ASP A 294 -7.59 20.05 9.09
N THR A 295 -6.29 20.03 8.75
CA THR A 295 -5.39 18.93 9.07
C THR A 295 -5.25 18.80 10.59
N PRO A 296 -5.51 17.62 11.19
CA PRO A 296 -5.29 17.42 12.61
C PRO A 296 -3.85 17.72 13.03
N LYS A 297 -3.69 18.46 14.14
CA LYS A 297 -2.37 18.79 14.69
C LYS A 297 -1.72 17.62 15.41
N GLU A 298 -2.52 16.69 15.92
CA GLU A 298 -2.06 15.44 16.54
C GLU A 298 -1.30 14.58 15.51
N ASP A 299 -0.21 13.94 15.92
CA ASP A 299 0.46 12.91 15.14
C ASP A 299 -0.15 11.56 15.52
N LEU A 300 -0.66 10.83 14.53
CA LEU A 300 -1.27 9.53 14.75
C LEU A 300 -0.24 8.44 14.41
N ILE A 301 -0.19 7.39 15.23
CA ILE A 301 0.84 6.35 15.11
C ILE A 301 0.87 5.69 13.72
N TRP A 302 -0.29 5.50 13.08
CA TRP A 302 -0.40 4.90 11.75
C TRP A 302 0.14 5.78 10.61
N GLN A 303 0.44 7.06 10.88
CA GLN A 303 1.10 7.97 9.93
C GLN A 303 2.62 7.78 9.89
N ASP A 304 3.14 6.81 10.64
CA ASP A 304 4.57 6.54 10.80
C ASP A 304 5.37 7.82 11.12
N PRO A 305 5.01 8.59 12.17
CA PRO A 305 5.52 9.94 12.40
C PRO A 305 7.05 9.98 12.51
N ILE A 306 7.66 11.07 12.03
CA ILE A 306 9.11 11.28 12.01
C ILE A 306 9.43 12.64 12.63
N PRO A 307 10.33 12.73 13.62
CA PRO A 307 10.70 14.01 14.21
C PRO A 307 11.55 14.85 13.23
N THR A 308 11.33 16.15 13.19
CA THR A 308 12.18 17.09 12.44
C THR A 308 13.55 17.25 13.09
N VAL A 309 14.60 17.43 12.28
CA VAL A 309 15.94 17.75 12.80
C VAL A 309 16.14 19.25 13.00
N ASN A 310 17.06 19.62 13.90
CA ASN A 310 17.43 21.01 14.19
C ASN A 310 18.91 21.31 13.84
N TYR A 311 19.38 20.79 12.70
CA TYR A 311 20.73 21.06 12.21
C TYR A 311 20.72 21.28 10.70
N THR A 312 21.72 22.01 10.22
CA THR A 312 22.12 22.06 8.81
C THR A 312 23.56 21.58 8.70
N LEU A 313 23.94 21.07 7.52
CA LEU A 313 25.32 20.68 7.23
C LEU A 313 25.87 21.56 6.12
N SER A 314 27.05 22.12 6.33
CA SER A 314 27.84 22.77 5.28
C SER A 314 28.51 21.73 4.38
N ASP A 315 28.95 22.12 3.19
CA ASP A 315 29.68 21.24 2.28
C ASP A 315 30.94 20.64 2.92
N GLY A 316 31.65 21.42 3.74
CA GLY A 316 32.83 20.95 4.49
C GLY A 316 32.48 19.88 5.53
N GLU A 317 31.36 20.03 6.24
CA GLU A 317 30.88 19.04 7.21
C GLU A 317 30.40 17.75 6.52
N VAL A 318 29.73 17.86 5.36
CA VAL A 318 29.36 16.70 4.55
C VAL A 318 30.64 15.97 4.10
N GLN A 319 31.66 16.70 3.65
CA GLN A 319 32.94 16.12 3.25
C GLN A 319 33.67 15.44 4.41
N GLU A 320 33.69 16.05 5.60
CA GLU A 320 34.27 15.44 6.81
C GLU A 320 33.56 14.12 7.17
N LEU A 321 32.22 14.10 7.12
CA LEU A 321 31.45 12.88 7.36
C LEU A 321 31.72 11.80 6.32
N LYS A 322 31.80 12.17 5.04
CA LYS A 322 32.18 11.25 3.95
C LYS A 322 33.53 10.58 4.24
N GLU A 323 34.53 11.35 4.65
CA GLU A 323 35.86 10.85 4.99
C GLU A 323 35.83 9.92 6.22
N LYS A 324 35.10 10.30 7.28
CA LYS A 324 34.92 9.44 8.47
C LYS A 324 34.25 8.12 8.11
N LEU A 325 33.22 8.15 7.26
CA LEU A 325 32.49 6.95 6.83
C LEU A 325 33.39 6.01 6.02
N LEU A 326 34.16 6.52 5.06
CA LEU A 326 35.09 5.70 4.27
C LEU A 326 36.25 5.14 5.11
N ASN A 327 36.69 5.85 6.15
CA ASN A 327 37.77 5.44 7.04
C ASN A 327 37.30 4.69 8.31
N SER A 328 36.01 4.34 8.38
CA SER A 328 35.38 3.75 9.57
C SER A 328 35.73 2.28 9.83
N GLY A 329 36.38 1.62 8.86
CA GLY A 329 36.58 0.17 8.83
C GLY A 329 35.38 -0.62 8.28
N LEU A 330 34.31 0.07 7.86
CA LEU A 330 33.23 -0.54 7.08
C LEU A 330 33.64 -0.65 5.61
N THR A 331 33.20 -1.73 4.97
CA THR A 331 33.37 -1.92 3.53
C THR A 331 32.36 -1.07 2.74
N LYS A 332 32.67 -0.80 1.45
CA LYS A 332 31.72 -0.13 0.55
C LYS A 332 30.40 -0.91 0.46
N THR A 333 30.47 -2.23 0.34
CA THR A 333 29.29 -3.11 0.25
C THR A 333 28.42 -3.03 1.50
N GLU A 334 29.00 -2.99 2.70
CA GLU A 334 28.25 -2.81 3.95
C GLU A 334 27.50 -1.47 3.99
N LEU A 335 28.15 -0.39 3.56
CA LEU A 335 27.55 0.94 3.50
C LEU A 335 26.42 1.00 2.45
N ILE A 336 26.66 0.46 1.25
CA ILE A 336 25.67 0.42 0.16
C ILE A 336 24.46 -0.41 0.56
N ASN A 337 24.67 -1.63 1.07
CA ASN A 337 23.55 -2.50 1.43
C ASN A 337 22.75 -1.93 2.60
N THR A 338 23.38 -1.29 3.58
CA THR A 338 22.64 -0.69 4.71
C THR A 338 21.78 0.49 4.24
N ALA A 339 22.30 1.32 3.34
CA ALA A 339 21.52 2.41 2.73
C ALA A 339 20.36 1.87 1.88
N TRP A 340 20.64 0.85 1.06
CA TRP A 340 19.63 0.16 0.25
C TRP A 340 18.54 -0.46 1.12
N ASP A 341 18.90 -1.24 2.14
CA ASP A 341 17.94 -1.91 3.02
C ASP A 341 17.05 -0.92 3.79
N SER A 342 17.57 0.27 4.10
CA SER A 342 16.78 1.34 4.70
C SER A 342 15.79 1.93 3.69
N ALA A 343 16.27 2.36 2.51
CA ALA A 343 15.47 3.09 1.54
C ALA A 343 14.50 2.20 0.76
N ARG A 344 14.88 0.93 0.51
CA ARG A 344 14.12 0.00 -0.34
C ARG A 344 12.74 -0.26 0.20
N THR A 345 12.47 -0.04 1.50
CA THR A 345 11.17 -0.28 2.13
C THR A 345 10.06 0.62 1.60
N PHE A 346 10.41 1.76 0.98
CA PHE A 346 9.45 2.69 0.39
C PHE A 346 8.54 2.01 -0.64
N ARG A 347 7.25 2.34 -0.59
CA ARG A 347 6.30 2.04 -1.67
C ARG A 347 5.40 3.24 -1.98
N GLY A 348 5.27 3.57 -3.25
CA GLY A 348 4.46 4.69 -3.74
C GLY A 348 2.96 4.44 -3.71
N SER A 349 2.52 3.21 -3.43
CA SER A 349 1.10 2.84 -3.32
C SER A 349 0.40 3.50 -2.12
N ASP A 350 1.10 3.65 -1.00
CA ASP A 350 0.60 4.33 0.21
C ASP A 350 1.63 5.28 0.84
N PHE A 351 2.78 5.46 0.16
CA PHE A 351 3.89 6.32 0.55
C PHE A 351 4.50 5.98 1.93
N ARG A 352 4.35 4.73 2.39
CA ARG A 352 5.01 4.22 3.59
C ARG A 352 6.43 3.72 3.30
N GLY A 353 7.21 3.54 4.36
CA GLY A 353 8.60 3.10 4.29
C GLY A 353 9.57 4.22 3.85
N GLY A 354 10.80 3.82 3.54
CA GLY A 354 11.90 4.72 3.18
C GLY A 354 12.97 4.85 4.26
N ALA A 355 13.99 5.67 3.98
CA ALA A 355 15.17 5.83 4.84
C ALA A 355 14.96 6.85 5.97
N ASN A 356 14.02 7.77 5.83
CA ASN A 356 13.67 8.76 6.83
C ASN A 356 13.07 8.08 8.08
N GLY A 357 13.44 8.57 9.26
CA GLY A 357 13.12 7.93 10.54
C GLY A 357 14.13 6.87 10.99
N ALA A 358 15.04 6.41 10.10
CA ALA A 358 16.00 5.32 10.39
C ALA A 358 15.35 4.10 11.06
N ARG A 359 14.12 3.75 10.65
CA ARG A 359 13.38 2.61 11.24
C ARG A 359 14.06 1.27 11.02
N LEU A 360 15.02 1.19 10.10
CA LEU A 360 15.93 0.06 9.93
C LEU A 360 16.59 -0.39 11.25
N ARG A 361 16.85 0.54 12.19
CA ARG A 361 17.44 0.22 13.51
C ARG A 361 16.43 -0.22 14.57
N LEU A 362 15.14 -0.19 14.27
CA LEU A 362 14.04 -0.50 15.19
C LEU A 362 13.41 -1.86 14.85
N VAL A 363 12.61 -2.40 15.77
CA VAL A 363 11.75 -3.57 15.49
C VAL A 363 10.58 -3.11 14.61
N PRO A 364 10.18 -3.90 13.59
CA PRO A 364 10.70 -5.24 13.26
C PRO A 364 11.92 -5.24 12.34
N GLN A 365 12.20 -4.13 11.64
CA GLN A 365 13.17 -4.09 10.53
C GLN A 365 14.58 -4.59 10.88
N LYS A 366 15.08 -4.27 12.08
CA LYS A 366 16.42 -4.70 12.51
C LYS A 366 16.58 -6.22 12.62
N ASN A 367 15.45 -6.95 12.68
CA ASN A 367 15.39 -8.40 12.82
C ASN A 367 15.04 -9.12 11.50
N TRP A 368 14.74 -8.40 10.42
CA TRP A 368 14.39 -9.03 9.14
C TRP A 368 15.57 -9.78 8.55
N GLU A 369 15.32 -10.99 8.07
CA GLU A 369 16.33 -11.86 7.47
C GLU A 369 17.05 -11.16 6.31
N GLY A 370 16.28 -10.54 5.41
CA GLY A 370 16.79 -9.85 4.22
C GLY A 370 17.68 -8.64 4.52
N ASN A 371 17.72 -8.17 5.78
CA ASN A 371 18.58 -7.07 6.22
C ASN A 371 19.94 -7.55 6.80
N GLU A 372 20.18 -8.87 6.86
CA GLU A 372 21.42 -9.47 7.37
C GLU A 372 21.81 -8.92 8.75
N THR A 373 21.01 -9.27 9.76
CA THR A 373 21.02 -8.67 11.11
C THR A 373 22.41 -8.45 11.71
N LYS A 374 23.34 -9.40 11.56
CA LYS A 374 24.73 -9.25 12.05
C LYS A 374 25.51 -8.14 11.34
N ARG A 375 25.40 -8.06 10.01
CA ARG A 375 26.03 -7.01 9.19
C ARG A 375 25.40 -5.66 9.53
N LEU A 376 24.07 -5.62 9.64
CA LEU A 376 23.34 -4.41 10.01
C LEU A 376 23.76 -3.88 11.39
N GLU A 377 23.81 -4.74 12.41
CA GLU A 377 24.23 -4.37 13.76
C GLU A 377 25.64 -3.77 13.78
N LYS A 378 26.60 -4.41 13.09
CA LYS A 378 27.97 -3.88 12.95
C LYS A 378 27.97 -2.46 12.36
N VAL A 379 27.23 -2.24 11.27
CA VAL A 379 27.16 -0.93 10.62
C VAL A 379 26.51 0.10 11.53
N LEU A 380 25.36 -0.20 12.14
CA LEU A 380 24.64 0.72 13.02
C LEU A 380 25.47 1.14 14.24
N ASN A 381 26.22 0.19 14.83
CA ASN A 381 27.14 0.50 15.94
C ASN A 381 28.20 1.52 15.49
N LYS A 382 28.80 1.31 14.31
CA LYS A 382 29.81 2.23 13.78
C LYS A 382 29.24 3.60 13.41
N LEU A 383 28.03 3.65 12.83
CA LEU A 383 27.35 4.92 12.53
C LEU A 383 27.02 5.70 13.81
N THR A 384 26.64 4.99 14.88
CA THR A 384 26.40 5.59 16.20
C THR A 384 27.68 6.17 16.80
N GLU A 385 28.82 5.48 16.66
CA GLU A 385 30.13 6.01 17.07
C GLU A 385 30.51 7.27 16.28
N ILE A 386 30.28 7.28 14.95
CA ILE A 386 30.54 8.45 14.10
C ILE A 386 29.66 9.62 14.51
N GLN A 387 28.35 9.39 14.73
CA GLN A 387 27.42 10.41 15.22
C GLN A 387 27.89 11.02 16.54
N ALA A 388 28.28 10.17 17.50
CA ALA A 388 28.73 10.61 18.83
C ALA A 388 30.04 11.40 18.79
N GLY A 389 30.92 11.10 17.83
CA GLY A 389 32.20 11.78 17.63
C GLY A 389 32.13 13.01 16.72
N PHE A 390 30.96 13.37 16.19
CA PHE A 390 30.79 14.53 15.32
C PHE A 390 30.30 15.76 16.09
N SER A 391 30.67 16.96 15.63
CA SER A 391 30.37 18.22 16.33
C SER A 391 28.87 18.53 16.41
N LYS A 392 28.08 18.01 15.46
CA LYS A 392 26.62 18.12 15.41
C LYS A 392 25.99 16.74 15.61
N LYS A 393 24.80 16.73 16.22
CA LYS A 393 23.98 15.52 16.31
C LYS A 393 23.25 15.23 14.99
N VAL A 394 24.02 14.86 13.97
CA VAL A 394 23.50 14.45 12.65
C VAL A 394 22.72 13.16 12.83
N SER A 395 21.55 13.02 12.19
CA SER A 395 20.70 11.83 12.38
C SER A 395 21.36 10.56 11.84
N ILE A 396 21.03 9.42 12.46
CA ILE A 396 21.44 8.11 11.94
C ILE A 396 20.86 7.88 10.55
N ALA A 397 19.63 8.34 10.29
CA ALA A 397 19.00 8.27 8.97
C ALA A 397 19.85 8.94 7.88
N ASP A 398 20.38 10.14 8.15
CA ASP A 398 21.25 10.82 7.19
C ASP A 398 22.63 10.17 7.07
N LEU A 399 23.20 9.64 8.16
CA LEU A 399 24.46 8.90 8.11
C LEU A 399 24.36 7.59 7.30
N ILE A 400 23.23 6.88 7.39
CA ILE A 400 22.95 5.68 6.57
C ILE A 400 23.00 6.05 5.08
N VAL A 401 22.24 7.07 4.68
CA VAL A 401 22.15 7.49 3.26
C VAL A 401 23.46 8.08 2.75
N LEU A 402 24.13 8.91 3.55
CA LEU A 402 25.43 9.47 3.21
C LEU A 402 26.49 8.36 3.06
N GLY A 403 26.48 7.37 3.95
CA GLY A 403 27.34 6.20 3.92
C GLY A 403 27.24 5.42 2.61
N GLY A 404 26.03 5.04 2.21
CA GLY A 404 25.84 4.36 0.93
C GLY A 404 26.23 5.23 -0.26
N SER A 405 25.87 6.52 -0.23
CA SER A 405 26.16 7.46 -1.32
C SER A 405 27.65 7.70 -1.52
N VAL A 406 28.44 7.84 -0.44
CA VAL A 406 29.89 7.99 -0.54
C VAL A 406 30.57 6.71 -0.99
N ALA A 407 30.05 5.54 -0.63
CA ALA A 407 30.55 4.27 -1.11
C ALA A 407 30.31 4.07 -2.62
N VAL A 408 29.14 4.47 -3.13
CA VAL A 408 28.86 4.53 -4.58
C VAL A 408 29.80 5.52 -5.29
N GLU A 409 29.98 6.72 -4.71
CA GLU A 409 30.89 7.74 -5.24
C GLU A 409 32.31 7.20 -5.40
N LYS A 410 32.82 6.54 -4.35
CA LYS A 410 34.15 5.91 -4.35
C LYS A 410 34.26 4.80 -5.40
N ALA A 411 33.22 3.96 -5.54
CA ALA A 411 33.19 2.90 -6.54
C ALA A 411 33.17 3.43 -7.98
N ALA A 412 32.53 4.58 -8.23
CA ALA A 412 32.56 5.27 -9.52
C ALA A 412 33.96 5.82 -9.84
N HIS A 413 34.63 6.43 -8.85
CA HIS A 413 35.98 6.97 -9.03
C HIS A 413 36.99 5.87 -9.35
N GLU A 414 36.88 4.71 -8.69
CA GLU A 414 37.73 3.55 -8.97
C GLU A 414 37.48 2.94 -10.35
N ALA A 415 36.27 3.10 -10.89
CA ALA A 415 35.95 2.78 -12.29
C ALA A 415 36.44 3.85 -13.29
N GLY A 416 37.09 4.92 -12.82
CA GLY A 416 37.65 5.99 -13.63
C GLY A 416 36.71 7.16 -13.91
N VAL A 417 35.50 7.18 -13.31
CA VAL A 417 34.51 8.25 -13.51
C VAL A 417 34.48 9.16 -12.29
N LYS A 418 35.00 10.39 -12.45
CA LYS A 418 34.98 11.42 -11.40
C LYS A 418 33.62 12.10 -11.35
N ILE A 419 32.81 11.74 -10.37
CA ILE A 419 31.46 12.28 -10.16
C ILE A 419 31.14 12.33 -8.66
N SER A 420 30.30 13.28 -8.24
CA SER A 420 29.78 13.33 -6.87
C SER A 420 28.37 12.77 -6.82
N VAL A 421 28.03 12.06 -5.74
CA VAL A 421 26.66 11.59 -5.50
C VAL A 421 25.90 12.65 -4.70
N PRO A 422 24.80 13.23 -5.25
CA PRO A 422 23.97 14.19 -4.52
C PRO A 422 23.48 13.64 -3.17
N PHE A 423 23.57 14.47 -2.13
CA PHE A 423 23.10 14.16 -0.78
C PHE A 423 22.34 15.36 -0.22
N PHE A 424 21.18 15.09 0.37
CA PHE A 424 20.34 16.08 1.04
C PHE A 424 20.12 15.64 2.48
N ALA A 425 20.65 16.39 3.43
CA ALA A 425 20.39 16.19 4.86
C ALA A 425 18.95 16.58 5.22
N GLY A 426 18.52 16.25 6.43
CA GLY A 426 17.21 16.62 6.99
C GLY A 426 16.38 15.44 7.49
N ARG A 427 16.85 14.20 7.35
CA ARG A 427 16.09 13.02 7.83
C ARG A 427 16.07 12.97 9.34
N GLY A 428 14.95 12.59 9.92
CA GLY A 428 14.78 12.38 11.36
C GLY A 428 15.12 10.96 11.82
N ASP A 429 15.25 10.78 13.13
CA ASP A 429 15.42 9.49 13.79
C ASP A 429 14.17 9.18 14.63
N ALA A 430 13.24 8.37 14.10
CA ALA A 430 12.02 7.96 14.79
C ALA A 430 12.33 7.05 16.00
N THR A 431 11.45 7.01 17.00
CA THR A 431 11.59 6.13 18.19
C THR A 431 10.68 4.90 18.11
N ALA A 432 10.81 3.99 19.08
CA ALA A 432 9.93 2.83 19.18
C ALA A 432 8.47 3.24 19.43
N GLU A 433 8.24 4.28 20.22
CA GLU A 433 6.91 4.82 20.53
C GLU A 433 6.25 5.48 19.30
N MET A 434 7.07 5.92 18.34
CA MET A 434 6.63 6.45 17.03
C MET A 434 6.49 5.36 15.96
N THR A 435 6.62 4.08 16.33
CA THR A 435 6.63 2.96 15.38
C THR A 435 5.68 1.85 15.85
N ASP A 436 4.55 1.71 15.16
CA ASP A 436 3.68 0.53 15.32
C ASP A 436 4.35 -0.67 14.63
N ALA A 437 5.01 -1.51 15.41
CA ALA A 437 5.81 -2.62 14.89
C ALA A 437 5.01 -3.60 14.02
N GLU A 438 3.77 -3.97 14.42
CA GLU A 438 2.92 -4.88 13.64
C GLU A 438 2.56 -4.26 12.28
N SER A 439 2.30 -2.94 12.26
CA SER A 439 2.02 -2.25 10.99
C SER A 439 3.19 -2.27 10.00
N PHE A 440 4.42 -2.47 10.45
CA PHE A 440 5.61 -2.54 9.59
C PHE A 440 5.86 -3.93 9.00
N ASP A 441 5.21 -4.98 9.50
CA ASP A 441 5.41 -6.35 9.01
C ASP A 441 5.03 -6.49 7.52
N VAL A 442 4.04 -5.72 7.05
CA VAL A 442 3.65 -5.68 5.62
C VAL A 442 4.68 -5.00 4.70
N LEU A 443 5.74 -4.41 5.27
CA LEU A 443 6.86 -3.84 4.55
C LEU A 443 8.09 -4.76 4.56
N GLU A 444 8.03 -5.91 5.24
CA GLU A 444 9.12 -6.89 5.21
C GLU A 444 9.26 -7.40 3.76
N PRO A 445 10.44 -7.24 3.14
CA PRO A 445 10.66 -7.81 1.81
C PRO A 445 10.66 -9.33 1.90
N ILE A 446 9.80 -9.96 1.11
CA ILE A 446 9.81 -11.42 0.91
C ILE A 446 10.79 -11.85 -0.20
N HIS A 447 11.27 -10.87 -0.96
CA HIS A 447 12.29 -10.99 -1.98
C HIS A 447 13.03 -9.65 -2.13
N ASP A 448 14.23 -9.69 -2.70
CA ASP A 448 14.90 -8.50 -3.22
C ASP A 448 15.74 -8.87 -4.45
N GLY A 449 15.19 -8.62 -5.64
CA GLY A 449 15.90 -8.88 -6.90
C GLY A 449 17.15 -8.03 -7.08
N TYR A 450 17.21 -6.83 -6.49
CA TYR A 450 18.39 -5.96 -6.53
C TYR A 450 19.52 -6.52 -5.67
N ARG A 451 19.20 -7.28 -4.62
CA ARG A 451 20.17 -8.05 -3.81
C ARG A 451 20.21 -9.55 -4.11
N ASN A 452 19.56 -9.98 -5.20
CA ASN A 452 19.49 -11.38 -5.66
C ASN A 452 19.03 -12.36 -4.57
N TRP A 453 17.95 -12.01 -3.86
CA TRP A 453 17.48 -12.75 -2.69
C TRP A 453 15.99 -13.10 -2.77
N LEU A 454 15.66 -14.30 -2.32
CA LEU A 454 14.30 -14.79 -2.09
C LEU A 454 14.27 -15.40 -0.69
N LYS A 455 13.25 -15.05 0.11
CA LYS A 455 13.08 -15.62 1.45
C LYS A 455 12.73 -17.11 1.41
N LYS A 456 12.03 -17.54 0.37
CA LYS A 456 11.70 -18.93 0.02
C LYS A 456 11.29 -19.00 -1.44
N ASP A 457 10.94 -20.19 -1.91
CA ASP A 457 10.32 -20.36 -3.22
C ASP A 457 8.84 -19.92 -3.19
N TYR A 458 8.41 -19.29 -4.27
CA TYR A 458 7.06 -18.76 -4.47
C TYR A 458 6.52 -19.26 -5.81
N ASP A 459 5.19 -19.36 -5.93
CA ASP A 459 4.55 -19.71 -7.20
C ASP A 459 4.73 -18.61 -8.27
N VAL A 460 4.85 -17.35 -7.83
CA VAL A 460 5.16 -16.20 -8.69
C VAL A 460 6.66 -16.17 -9.00
N LYS A 461 7.01 -15.92 -10.27
CA LYS A 461 8.40 -15.95 -10.69
C LYS A 461 9.22 -14.81 -10.09
N PRO A 462 10.51 -15.02 -9.78
CA PRO A 462 11.40 -13.99 -9.23
C PRO A 462 11.47 -12.69 -10.05
N GLU A 463 11.44 -12.77 -11.39
CA GLU A 463 11.44 -11.61 -12.28
C GLU A 463 10.11 -10.83 -12.27
N GLU A 464 8.98 -11.49 -11.96
CA GLU A 464 7.68 -10.84 -11.80
C GLU A 464 7.60 -10.15 -10.44
N LEU A 465 8.11 -10.79 -9.37
CA LEU A 465 8.28 -10.17 -8.07
C LEU A 465 9.18 -8.92 -8.14
N LEU A 466 10.31 -9.00 -8.84
CA LEU A 466 11.18 -7.84 -9.10
C LEU A 466 10.42 -6.70 -9.78
N LEU A 467 9.58 -6.99 -10.78
CA LEU A 467 8.81 -5.99 -11.49
C LEU A 467 7.77 -5.32 -10.57
N ASP A 468 7.05 -6.10 -9.77
CA ASP A 468 6.13 -5.61 -8.73
C ASP A 468 6.86 -4.67 -7.76
N ARG A 469 8.00 -5.10 -7.21
CA ARG A 469 8.78 -4.26 -6.30
C ARG A 469 9.29 -2.98 -6.97
N THR A 470 9.68 -3.06 -8.24
CA THR A 470 10.11 -1.92 -9.03
C THR A 470 9.00 -0.89 -9.21
N GLN A 471 7.77 -1.36 -9.49
CA GLN A 471 6.58 -0.52 -9.56
C GLN A 471 6.36 0.16 -8.20
N LEU A 472 6.39 -0.58 -7.09
CA LEU A 472 6.17 -0.02 -5.75
C LEU A 472 7.21 1.05 -5.43
N MET A 473 8.46 0.87 -5.82
CA MET A 473 9.52 1.87 -5.61
C MET A 473 9.42 3.09 -6.55
N GLY A 474 8.42 3.14 -7.43
CA GLY A 474 8.22 4.21 -8.41
C GLY A 474 9.32 4.27 -9.48
N LEU A 475 9.98 3.14 -9.75
CA LEU A 475 11.08 3.03 -10.71
C LEU A 475 10.57 2.67 -12.10
N THR A 476 11.22 3.24 -13.11
CA THR A 476 10.98 2.90 -14.51
C THR A 476 11.81 1.69 -14.93
N ALA A 477 11.47 1.04 -16.05
CA ALA A 477 12.23 -0.10 -16.56
C ALA A 477 13.73 0.22 -16.84
N PRO A 478 14.11 1.40 -17.38
CA PRO A 478 15.52 1.80 -17.48
C PRO A 478 16.21 1.96 -16.11
N GLU A 479 15.52 2.54 -15.11
CA GLU A 479 16.06 2.72 -13.77
C GLU A 479 16.26 1.37 -13.05
N MET A 480 15.30 0.45 -13.17
CA MET A 480 15.44 -0.94 -12.71
C MET A 480 16.66 -1.62 -13.35
N THR A 481 16.78 -1.49 -14.68
CA THR A 481 17.86 -2.09 -15.45
C THR A 481 19.22 -1.62 -14.96
N VAL A 482 19.42 -0.31 -14.90
CA VAL A 482 20.71 0.28 -14.49
C VAL A 482 21.05 -0.07 -13.04
N LEU A 483 20.06 -0.07 -12.14
CA LEU A 483 20.23 -0.45 -10.74
C LEU A 483 20.67 -1.91 -10.60
N ILE A 484 20.03 -2.87 -11.28
CA ILE A 484 20.44 -4.28 -11.20
C ILE A 484 21.89 -4.44 -11.66
N GLY A 485 22.24 -3.89 -12.82
CA GLY A 485 23.61 -4.01 -13.35
C GLY A 485 24.65 -3.42 -12.39
N GLY A 486 24.38 -2.25 -11.82
CA GLY A 486 25.29 -1.61 -10.86
C GLY A 486 25.38 -2.33 -9.52
N MET A 487 24.25 -2.73 -8.94
CA MET A 487 24.21 -3.47 -7.68
C MET A 487 25.00 -4.79 -7.80
N ARG A 488 24.86 -5.51 -8.92
CA ARG A 488 25.65 -6.73 -9.18
C ARG A 488 27.15 -6.49 -9.17
N VAL A 489 27.66 -5.53 -9.95
CA VAL A 489 29.11 -5.27 -10.00
C VAL A 489 29.66 -4.68 -8.70
N LEU A 490 28.81 -4.06 -7.88
CA LEU A 490 29.16 -3.57 -6.54
C LEU A 490 29.21 -4.69 -5.48
N GLY A 491 28.82 -5.91 -5.82
CA GLY A 491 28.87 -7.06 -4.91
C GLY A 491 27.82 -6.98 -3.79
N THR A 492 26.66 -6.36 -4.04
CA THR A 492 25.64 -6.06 -3.02
C THR A 492 24.65 -7.20 -2.74
N ASN A 493 24.91 -8.38 -3.31
CA ASN A 493 24.03 -9.52 -3.16
C ASN A 493 23.91 -9.96 -1.69
N TYR A 494 22.76 -10.53 -1.33
CA TYR A 494 22.55 -11.18 -0.05
C TYR A 494 23.50 -12.36 0.13
N GLY A 495 24.04 -12.52 1.35
CA GLY A 495 24.91 -13.64 1.70
C GLY A 495 26.18 -13.70 0.85
N GLU A 496 26.64 -12.57 0.29
CA GLU A 496 27.81 -12.47 -0.59
C GLU A 496 27.73 -13.36 -1.84
N SER A 497 26.52 -13.77 -2.24
CA SER A 497 26.30 -14.63 -3.41
C SER A 497 26.89 -14.03 -4.68
N LYS A 498 27.48 -14.88 -5.52
CA LYS A 498 28.10 -14.48 -6.80
C LYS A 498 27.18 -14.57 -8.01
N HIS A 499 25.89 -14.88 -7.80
CA HIS A 499 24.93 -14.93 -8.90
C HIS A 499 24.75 -13.55 -9.53
N GLY A 500 24.95 -13.47 -10.84
CA GLY A 500 24.84 -12.25 -11.62
C GLY A 500 25.99 -11.27 -11.44
N VAL A 501 27.03 -11.56 -10.64
CA VAL A 501 28.21 -10.70 -10.49
C VAL A 501 29.12 -10.91 -11.71
N LEU A 502 28.68 -10.42 -12.87
CA LEU A 502 29.35 -10.65 -14.16
C LEU A 502 30.48 -9.62 -14.36
N THR A 503 31.50 -9.67 -13.51
CA THR A 503 32.67 -8.79 -13.59
C THR A 503 33.88 -9.46 -12.92
N ASP A 504 35.08 -9.18 -13.44
CA ASP A 504 36.36 -9.52 -12.78
C ASP A 504 36.88 -8.37 -11.89
N ARG A 505 36.11 -7.30 -11.72
CA ARG A 505 36.45 -6.07 -10.98
C ARG A 505 35.35 -5.68 -9.98
N GLU A 506 34.91 -6.67 -9.20
CA GLU A 506 33.87 -6.49 -8.19
C GLU A 506 34.19 -5.33 -7.24
N GLY A 507 33.18 -4.51 -6.93
CA GLY A 507 33.29 -3.30 -6.14
C GLY A 507 33.56 -2.02 -6.96
N MET A 508 33.82 -2.11 -8.26
CA MET A 508 33.89 -0.96 -9.18
C MET A 508 32.56 -0.76 -9.90
N LEU A 509 32.03 0.47 -9.91
CA LEU A 509 30.79 0.78 -10.60
C LEU A 509 31.03 0.87 -12.12
N SER A 510 30.88 -0.26 -12.81
CA SER A 510 31.12 -0.40 -14.25
C SER A 510 29.93 -1.06 -14.96
N ASN A 511 29.86 -0.90 -16.28
CA ASN A 511 28.83 -1.55 -17.11
C ASN A 511 29.14 -3.03 -17.42
N ASP A 512 30.11 -3.66 -16.72
CA ASP A 512 30.58 -5.02 -16.97
C ASP A 512 29.45 -6.06 -16.94
N PHE A 513 28.42 -5.85 -16.10
CA PHE A 513 27.24 -6.70 -16.07
C PHE A 513 26.60 -6.84 -17.46
N PHE A 514 26.34 -5.72 -18.13
CA PHE A 514 25.65 -5.70 -19.43
C PHE A 514 26.56 -6.19 -20.55
N VAL A 515 27.83 -5.82 -20.52
CA VAL A 515 28.84 -6.29 -21.50
C VAL A 515 28.88 -7.82 -21.47
N ASN A 516 29.03 -8.42 -20.28
CA ASN A 516 29.12 -9.87 -20.15
C ASN A 516 27.78 -10.60 -20.36
N LEU A 517 26.65 -9.98 -20.01
CA LEU A 517 25.32 -10.55 -20.25
C LEU A 517 24.96 -10.61 -21.74
N THR A 518 25.45 -9.66 -22.54
CA THR A 518 25.15 -9.57 -23.98
C THR A 518 26.21 -10.24 -24.86
N ASP A 519 27.35 -10.64 -24.29
CA ASP A 519 28.46 -11.26 -25.02
C ASP A 519 28.11 -12.66 -25.54
N MET A 520 28.11 -12.79 -26.86
CA MET A 520 27.86 -14.05 -27.57
C MET A 520 28.95 -15.10 -27.40
N LYS A 521 30.11 -14.75 -26.81
CA LYS A 521 31.09 -15.72 -26.32
C LYS A 521 30.48 -16.72 -25.34
N TYR A 522 29.45 -16.31 -24.60
CA TYR A 522 28.82 -17.15 -23.59
C TYR A 522 27.49 -17.75 -24.06
N SER A 523 27.12 -18.86 -23.42
CA SER A 523 25.82 -19.49 -23.50
C SER A 523 25.26 -19.74 -22.10
N TRP A 524 23.95 -19.64 -21.94
CA TRP A 524 23.27 -19.77 -20.64
C TRP A 524 22.64 -21.16 -20.56
N LYS A 525 22.96 -21.90 -19.50
CA LYS A 525 22.53 -23.29 -19.30
C LYS A 525 21.77 -23.39 -17.98
N PRO A 526 20.50 -23.84 -17.99
CA PRO A 526 19.75 -24.05 -16.74
C PRO A 526 20.45 -25.12 -15.91
N VAL A 527 20.53 -24.87 -14.61
CA VAL A 527 20.96 -25.82 -13.57
C VAL A 527 19.74 -26.19 -12.72
N ASP A 528 18.89 -25.20 -12.44
CA ASP A 528 17.63 -25.33 -11.72
C ASP A 528 16.64 -24.25 -12.24
N ASP A 529 15.42 -24.21 -11.72
CA ASP A 529 14.36 -23.28 -12.14
C ASP A 529 14.78 -21.80 -12.00
N ASN A 530 15.54 -21.49 -10.95
CA ASN A 530 16.08 -20.15 -10.67
C ASN A 530 17.62 -20.06 -10.71
N LEU A 531 18.32 -21.05 -11.29
CA LEU A 531 19.79 -21.05 -11.34
C LEU A 531 20.31 -21.44 -12.72
N PHE A 532 21.28 -20.66 -13.21
CA PHE A 532 21.84 -20.82 -14.54
C PHE A 532 23.37 -20.70 -14.52
N ASN A 533 24.05 -21.55 -15.27
CA ASN A 533 25.46 -21.43 -15.59
C ASN A 533 25.64 -20.59 -16.86
N ILE A 534 26.57 -19.64 -16.82
CA ILE A 534 27.04 -18.87 -17.98
C ILE A 534 28.36 -19.48 -18.42
N VAL A 535 28.35 -20.11 -19.59
CA VAL A 535 29.39 -21.03 -20.07
C VAL A 535 30.04 -20.48 -21.32
N ASP A 536 31.38 -20.48 -21.37
CA ASP A 536 32.13 -20.17 -22.58
C ASP A 536 31.79 -21.17 -23.70
N ARG A 537 31.34 -20.70 -24.85
CA ARG A 537 30.87 -21.55 -25.95
C ARG A 537 31.97 -22.42 -26.56
N LYS A 538 33.22 -21.99 -26.52
CA LYS A 538 34.34 -22.71 -27.15
C LYS A 538 34.87 -23.79 -26.23
N THR A 539 35.04 -23.49 -24.94
CA THR A 539 35.68 -24.39 -23.98
C THR A 539 34.69 -25.23 -23.19
N GLY A 540 33.42 -24.79 -23.09
CA GLY A 540 32.44 -25.41 -22.22
C GLY A 540 32.66 -25.10 -20.73
N ALA A 541 33.60 -24.22 -20.39
CA ALA A 541 33.89 -23.86 -19.00
C ALA A 541 32.84 -22.88 -18.45
N VAL A 542 32.34 -23.16 -17.24
CA VAL A 542 31.49 -22.23 -16.48
C VAL A 542 32.33 -21.02 -16.09
N LYS A 543 31.92 -19.82 -16.52
CA LYS A 543 32.57 -18.55 -16.16
C LYS A 543 31.82 -17.85 -15.03
N TRP A 544 30.48 -17.83 -15.09
CA TRP A 544 29.63 -17.20 -14.07
C TRP A 544 28.40 -18.04 -13.76
N THR A 545 27.69 -17.68 -12.69
CA THR A 545 26.34 -18.15 -12.39
C THR A 545 25.39 -16.97 -12.32
N ALA A 546 24.09 -17.20 -12.55
CA ALA A 546 23.06 -16.17 -12.58
C ALA A 546 21.70 -16.76 -12.19
N THR A 547 20.80 -15.91 -11.72
CA THR A 547 19.39 -16.27 -11.46
C THR A 547 18.47 -15.69 -12.55
N ARG A 548 17.17 -15.91 -12.42
CA ARG A 548 16.19 -15.37 -13.37
C ARG A 548 16.17 -13.85 -13.40
N VAL A 549 16.33 -13.20 -12.25
CA VAL A 549 16.36 -11.72 -12.17
C VAL A 549 17.56 -11.12 -12.89
N ASP A 550 18.64 -11.88 -13.04
CA ASP A 550 19.80 -11.47 -13.83
C ASP A 550 19.55 -11.68 -15.33
N LEU A 551 19.05 -12.87 -15.70
CA LEU A 551 18.92 -13.27 -17.10
C LEU A 551 17.70 -12.66 -17.81
N VAL A 552 16.68 -12.20 -17.06
CA VAL A 552 15.52 -11.52 -17.65
C VAL A 552 15.93 -10.29 -18.46
N LEU A 553 17.00 -9.60 -18.04
CA LEU A 553 17.59 -8.45 -18.73
C LEU A 553 18.25 -8.82 -20.06
N GLY A 554 18.62 -10.09 -20.26
CA GLY A 554 19.14 -10.61 -21.52
C GLY A 554 18.09 -11.30 -22.40
N SER A 555 16.87 -11.48 -21.89
CA SER A 555 15.83 -12.33 -22.48
C SER A 555 14.58 -11.54 -22.90
N ASN A 556 13.98 -10.76 -22.00
CA ASN A 556 12.82 -9.94 -22.33
C ASN A 556 13.22 -8.91 -23.39
N SER A 557 12.49 -8.81 -24.49
CA SER A 557 12.89 -8.00 -25.65
C SER A 557 13.04 -6.51 -25.34
N ILE A 558 12.24 -5.97 -24.42
CA ILE A 558 12.33 -4.57 -23.99
C ILE A 558 13.53 -4.37 -23.07
N LEU A 559 13.68 -5.22 -22.04
CA LEU A 559 14.78 -5.11 -21.09
C LEU A 559 16.14 -5.37 -21.77
N ARG A 560 16.18 -6.28 -22.74
CA ARG A 560 17.36 -6.56 -23.56
C ARG A 560 17.81 -5.33 -24.34
N ALA A 561 16.89 -4.54 -24.90
CA ALA A 561 17.25 -3.31 -25.58
C ALA A 561 17.93 -2.30 -24.63
N TYR A 562 17.49 -2.19 -23.37
CA TYR A 562 18.17 -1.36 -22.37
C TYR A 562 19.53 -1.93 -21.97
N ALA A 563 19.65 -3.25 -21.82
CA ALA A 563 20.93 -3.90 -21.55
C ALA A 563 21.94 -3.64 -22.68
N GLU A 564 21.51 -3.73 -23.95
CA GLU A 564 22.34 -3.45 -25.11
C GLU A 564 22.80 -1.98 -25.16
N VAL A 565 21.95 -1.02 -24.77
CA VAL A 565 22.38 0.39 -24.60
C VAL A 565 23.52 0.47 -23.60
N TYR A 566 23.38 -0.07 -22.39
CA TYR A 566 24.42 0.03 -21.37
C TYR A 566 25.67 -0.82 -21.67
N ALA A 567 25.58 -1.80 -22.58
CA ALA A 567 26.72 -2.61 -23.03
C ALA A 567 27.62 -1.91 -24.07
N GLN A 568 27.18 -0.80 -24.69
CA GLN A 568 27.95 -0.08 -25.71
C GLN A 568 29.26 0.49 -25.13
N ASP A 569 30.32 0.48 -25.94
CA ASP A 569 31.67 0.91 -25.53
C ASP A 569 31.74 2.38 -25.08
N ASP A 570 30.88 3.24 -25.64
CA ASP A 570 30.77 4.67 -25.35
C ASP A 570 29.86 4.99 -24.15
N ASN A 571 29.18 4.00 -23.57
CA ASN A 571 28.19 4.20 -22.50
C ASN A 571 28.70 3.94 -21.08
N LYS A 572 30.02 3.77 -20.87
CA LYS A 572 30.61 3.59 -19.53
C LYS A 572 30.27 4.72 -18.57
N GLU A 573 30.44 5.97 -19.00
CA GLU A 573 30.12 7.14 -18.17
C GLU A 573 28.60 7.35 -18.04
N LYS A 574 27.85 7.10 -19.12
CA LYS A 574 26.38 7.16 -19.10
C LYS A 574 25.80 6.21 -18.07
N PHE A 575 26.28 4.96 -18.03
CA PHE A 575 25.88 3.96 -17.05
C PHE A 575 26.08 4.46 -15.61
N VAL A 576 27.25 5.00 -15.29
CA VAL A 576 27.54 5.53 -13.94
C VAL A 576 26.60 6.68 -13.57
N ARG A 577 26.37 7.62 -14.50
CA ARG A 577 25.47 8.77 -14.27
C ARG A 577 24.03 8.33 -14.06
N ASP A 578 23.53 7.40 -14.87
CA ASP A 578 22.18 6.87 -14.77
C ASP A 578 21.99 6.03 -13.49
N PHE A 579 22.99 5.22 -13.11
CA PHE A 579 22.99 4.50 -11.84
C PHE A 579 22.89 5.45 -10.65
N ILE A 580 23.72 6.49 -10.61
CA ILE A 580 23.70 7.49 -9.53
C ILE A 580 22.35 8.22 -9.49
N LYS A 581 21.78 8.56 -10.65
CA LYS A 581 20.45 9.18 -10.72
C LYS A 581 19.37 8.28 -10.12
N ALA A 582 19.36 6.99 -10.48
CA ALA A 582 18.41 6.02 -9.94
C ALA A 582 18.64 5.76 -8.44
N TRP A 583 19.90 5.66 -8.00
CA TRP A 583 20.27 5.53 -6.58
C TRP A 583 19.74 6.71 -5.76
N VAL A 584 20.02 7.95 -6.19
CA VAL A 584 19.57 9.17 -5.52
C VAL A 584 18.04 9.27 -5.50
N LYS A 585 17.36 8.80 -6.55
CA LYS A 585 15.90 8.71 -6.56
C LYS A 585 15.39 7.79 -5.45
N VAL A 586 15.95 6.58 -5.32
CA VAL A 586 15.56 5.63 -4.25
C VAL A 586 15.86 6.21 -2.87
N MET A 587 17.04 6.79 -2.67
CA MET A 587 17.44 7.37 -1.37
C MET A 587 16.55 8.53 -0.93
N ASN A 588 15.87 9.21 -1.85
CA ASN A 588 15.00 10.36 -1.57
C ASN A 588 13.51 10.07 -1.84
N ALA A 589 13.11 8.81 -1.99
CA ALA A 589 11.74 8.45 -2.34
C ALA A 589 10.70 8.93 -1.30
N ASP A 590 11.10 9.02 -0.03
CA ASP A 590 10.28 9.45 1.11
C ASP A 590 10.53 10.91 1.55
N ARG A 591 11.34 11.67 0.81
CA ARG A 591 11.71 13.06 1.15
C ARG A 591 10.68 14.08 0.68
N PHE A 592 9.45 13.93 1.14
CA PHE A 592 8.36 14.87 0.86
C PHE A 592 8.58 16.24 1.54
N ASP A 593 9.43 16.31 2.56
CA ASP A 593 9.88 17.56 3.17
C ASP A 593 10.71 18.45 2.24
N LEU A 594 11.20 17.90 1.11
CA LEU A 594 11.94 18.64 0.09
C LEU A 594 11.07 19.06 -1.11
N LYS A 595 9.78 18.70 -1.14
CA LYS A 595 8.90 18.88 -2.30
C LYS A 595 7.89 20.01 -2.11
#